data_AF-A0A656Z6F0-F1
#
_entry.id   AF-A0A656Z6F0-F1
#
_cell.length_a   1.000
_cell.length_b   1.000
_cell.length_c   1.000
_cell.angle_alpha   90.00
_cell.angle_beta   90.00
_cell.angle_gamma   90.00
#
_symmetry.space_group_name_H-M   'P 1'
#
loop_
_entity.id
_entity.type
_entity.pdbx_description
1 polymer ?
#
loop_
_entity_poly.entity_id
_entity_poly.type
_entity_poly.pdbx_seq_one_letter_code
_entity_poly.pdbx_strand_id
1 'polypeptide(L)' 'MKKIDPDKARQGPKGRPVLLVLLTSLILALLVWGAVEFYGQMHPGRGFMDDDATPPASTPSQ' A
#
# COMPACT_ATOMS: atom_id res chain seq x y z
N MET A 1 -47.27 6.07 -4.12
CA MET A 1 -45.82 5.99 -3.81
C MET A 1 -45.52 6.90 -2.63
N LYS A 2 -45.01 6.36 -1.52
CA LYS A 2 -44.75 7.13 -0.29
C LYS A 2 -43.44 7.88 -0.48
N LYS A 3 -43.49 9.21 -0.60
CA LYS A 3 -42.29 10.05 -0.73
C LYS A 3 -41.50 9.93 0.57
N ILE A 4 -40.31 9.33 0.50
CA ILE A 4 -39.37 9.34 1.63
C ILE A 4 -38.77 10.74 1.67
N ASP A 5 -38.99 11.43 2.78
CA ASP A 5 -38.42 12.75 3.03
C ASP A 5 -36.89 12.62 3.11
N PRO A 6 -36.09 13.36 2.31
CA PRO A 6 -34.63 13.27 2.33
C PRO A 6 -34.03 13.51 3.73
N ASP A 7 -34.70 14.29 4.57
CA ASP A 7 -34.30 14.55 5.96
C ASP A 7 -34.61 13.39 6.93
N LYS A 8 -35.37 12.38 6.49
CA LYS A 8 -35.61 11.13 7.24
C LYS A 8 -34.68 10.00 6.84
N ALA A 9 -33.81 10.19 5.85
CA ALA A 9 -32.75 9.23 5.56
C ALA A 9 -31.77 9.23 6.75
N ARG A 10 -31.58 8.07 7.40
CA ARG A 10 -30.59 7.85 8.48
C ARG A 10 -29.13 8.13 8.07
N GLN A 11 -28.87 8.54 6.83
CA GLN A 11 -27.56 9.03 6.41
C GLN A 11 -27.34 10.40 7.05
N GLY A 12 -26.57 10.42 8.14
CA GLY A 12 -26.24 11.66 8.83
C GLY A 12 -25.65 12.67 7.85
N PRO A 13 -26.04 13.97 7.93
CA PRO A 13 -25.61 15.01 7.00
C PRO A 13 -24.07 15.17 6.93
N LYS A 14 -23.36 14.68 7.95
CA LYS A 14 -21.89 14.67 8.07
C LYS A 14 -21.20 13.47 7.37
N GLY A 15 -21.93 12.52 6.80
CA GLY A 15 -21.33 11.36 6.12
C GLY A 15 -20.54 11.74 4.87
N ARG A 16 -21.01 12.76 4.13
CA ARG A 16 -20.36 13.27 2.91
C ARG A 16 -18.94 13.82 3.13
N PRO A 17 -18.69 14.74 4.08
CA PRO A 17 -17.33 15.26 4.29
C PRO A 17 -16.35 14.16 4.74
N VAL A 18 -16.78 13.21 5.59
CA VAL A 18 -15.93 12.11 6.03
C VAL A 18 -15.59 11.17 4.86
N LEU A 19 -16.55 10.86 3.99
CA LEU A 19 -16.33 10.06 2.80
C LEU A 19 -15.28 10.70 1.87
N LEU A 20 -15.27 12.03 1.73
CA LEU A 20 -14.27 12.74 0.94
C LEU A 20 -12.86 12.61 1.52
N VAL A 21 -12.70 12.72 2.84
CA VAL A 21 -11.40 12.54 3.52
C VAL A 21 -10.91 11.09 3.38
N LEU A 22 -11.82 10.12 3.50
CA LEU A 22 -11.48 8.70 3.30
C LEU A 22 -11.02 8.44 1.87
N LEU A 23 -11.71 8.96 0.86
CA LEU A 23 -11.30 8.77 -0.53
C LEU A 23 -9.96 9.42 -0.83
N THR A 24 -9.76 10.66 -0.38
CA THR A 24 -8.51 11.41 -0.62
C THR A 24 -7.31 10.76 0.05
N SER A 25 -7.44 10.33 1.31
CA SER A 25 -6.37 9.59 2.00
C SER A 25 -6.09 8.23 1.37
N LEU A 26 -7.12 7.51 0.92
CA LEU A 26 -6.95 6.23 0.22
C LEU A 26 -6.18 6.39 -1.10
N ILE A 27 -6.53 7.40 -1.91
CA ILE A 27 -5.80 7.70 -3.15
C ILE A 27 -4.35 8.07 -2.84
N LEU A 28 -4.12 8.89 -1.82
CA LEU A 28 -2.76 9.26 -1.40
C LEU A 28 -1.93 8.02 -1.00
N ALA A 29 -2.51 7.09 -0.25
CA ALA A 29 -1.84 5.86 0.15
C ALA A 29 -1.44 5.00 -1.07
N LEU A 30 -2.32 4.89 -2.07
CA LEU A 30 -2.01 4.16 -3.31
C LEU A 30 -0.90 4.85 -4.12
N LEU A 31 -0.88 6.17 -4.17
CA LEU A 31 0.20 6.93 -4.84
C LEU A 31 1.55 6.72 -4.16
N VAL A 32 1.60 6.78 -2.83
CA VAL A 32 2.83 6.52 -2.06
C VAL A 32 3.31 5.09 -2.28
N TRP A 33 2.40 4.11 -2.23
CA TRP A 33 2.74 2.72 -2.50
C TRP A 33 3.34 2.54 -3.90
N GLY A 34 2.68 3.07 -4.93
CA GLY A 34 3.18 2.99 -6.30
C GLY A 34 4.55 3.64 -6.49
N ALA A 35 4.81 4.76 -5.82
CA ALA A 35 6.12 5.41 -5.84
C ALA A 35 7.20 4.56 -5.16
N VAL A 36 6.89 3.92 -4.03
CA VAL A 36 7.81 3.00 -3.33
C VAL A 36 8.13 1.79 -4.18
N GLU A 37 7.13 1.19 -4.82
CA GLU A 37 7.32 0.03 -5.71
C GLU A 37 8.20 0.39 -6.91
N PHE A 38 7.92 1.53 -7.56
CA PHE A 38 8.72 2.02 -8.67
C PHE A 38 10.18 2.31 -8.28
N TYR A 39 10.39 2.93 -7.11
CA TYR A 39 11.73 3.16 -6.57
C TYR A 39 12.48 1.84 -6.30
N GLY A 40 11.81 0.84 -5.73
CA GLY A 40 12.39 -0.49 -5.51
C GLY A 40 12.79 -1.19 -6.81
N GLN A 41 12.02 -1.03 -7.88
CA GLN A 41 12.37 -1.57 -9.21
C GLN A 41 13.56 -0.83 -9.85
N MET A 42 13.65 0.50 -9.66
CA MET A 42 14.77 1.30 -10.17
C MET A 42 16.07 1.03 -9.44
N HIS A 43 16.00 0.69 -8.15
CA HIS A 43 17.15 0.38 -7.32
C HIS A 43 17.02 -1.03 -6.77
N PRO A 44 17.27 -2.06 -7.60
CA PRO A 44 17.35 -3.42 -7.13
C PRO A 44 18.50 -3.47 -6.11
N GLY A 45 18.13 -3.44 -4.83
CA GLY A 45 19.05 -3.71 -3.75
C GLY A 45 19.49 -5.17 -3.83
N ARG A 46 20.69 -5.45 -3.34
CA ARG A 46 21.14 -6.81 -3.09
C ARG A 46 20.07 -7.52 -2.24
N GLY A 47 19.47 -8.57 -2.80
CA GLY A 47 18.46 -9.37 -2.15
C GLY A 47 18.98 -9.92 -0.81
N PHE A 48 18.08 -10.16 0.13
CA PHE A 48 18.44 -10.71 1.45
C PHE A 48 19.19 -12.08 1.35
N MET A 49 19.09 -12.76 0.20
CA MET A 49 19.75 -14.03 -0.11
C MET A 49 20.88 -13.89 -1.15
N ASP A 50 21.21 -12.68 -1.58
CA ASP A 50 22.35 -12.42 -2.45
C ASP A 50 23.64 -12.38 -1.58
N ASP A 51 23.87 -13.44 -0.82
CA ASP A 51 25.17 -13.69 -0.20
C ASP A 51 26.09 -14.28 -1.28
N ASP A 52 26.79 -13.41 -2.03
CA ASP A 52 27.98 -13.82 -2.80
C ASP A 52 29.17 -14.10 -1.88
N ALA A 53 28.90 -14.46 -0.61
CA ALA A 53 29.89 -14.90 0.34
C ALA A 53 30.50 -16.18 -0.24
N THR A 54 31.75 -16.08 -0.69
CA THR A 54 32.57 -17.24 -1.03
C THR A 54 32.56 -18.16 0.19
N PRO A 55 32.02 -19.39 0.11
CA PRO A 55 32.01 -20.30 1.26
C PRO A 55 33.46 -20.47 1.74
N PRO A 56 33.75 -20.26 3.05
CA PRO A 56 35.10 -20.35 3.54
C PRO A 56 35.55 -21.81 3.43
N ALA A 57 36.40 -22.07 2.45
CA ALA A 57 37.14 -23.30 2.18
C ALA A 57 36.30 -24.57 2.05
N SER A 58 36.28 -25.13 0.84
CA SER A 58 36.03 -26.56 0.65
C SER A 58 37.04 -27.34 1.51
N THR A 59 36.57 -27.99 2.58
CA THR A 59 37.36 -29.01 3.28
C THR A 59 37.78 -30.03 2.23
N PRO A 60 39.08 -30.36 2.07
CA PRO A 60 39.48 -31.43 1.17
C PRO A 60 38.80 -32.70 1.68
N SER A 61 38.03 -33.37 0.81
CA SER A 61 37.52 -34.71 1.10
C SER A 61 38.72 -35.62 1.30
N GLN A 62 38.95 -36.07 2.53
CA GLN A 62 39.74 -37.27 2.79
C GLN A 62 38.88 -38.50 2.54
#